data_AF-A0A6P1CCZ9-F1
#
_entry.id   AF-A0A6P1CCZ9-F1
#
_cell.length_a   1.000
_cell.length_b   1.000
_cell.length_c   1.000
_cell.angle_alpha   90.00
_cell.angle_beta   90.00
_cell.angle_gamma   90.00
#
_symmetry.space_group_name_H-M   'P 1'
#
loop_
_entity.id
_entity.type
_entity.pdbx_description
1 polymer ?
#
loop_
_entity_poly.entity_id
_entity_poly.type
_entity_poly.pdbx_seq_one_letter_code
_entity_poly.pdbx_strand_id
1 'polypeptide(L)'
;MQTLHVDADTWMHRLSPRAKLLALAALGLLLFLAQSIQVLACANFVGAALYLRSGLPVAEALKRLRPILVSIAVLAIFAAIVGPLHAAIVTALRLTALALFAATVTATTSMAAFIDEITALAMPLETLGLLKAADIGLAIGLVIRFVPEILDRYRAIREAHQARGIKVRLATTLAPLIILTLRDADNIAAAIDARGIRRQ
;
A
#
# COMPACT_ATOMS: atom_id res chain seq x y z
N MET A 1 4.02 13.87 6.34
CA MET A 1 3.06 12.90 5.79
C MET A 1 2.28 12.30 6.97
N GLN A 2 0.96 12.16 6.88
CA GLN A 2 0.26 11.19 7.72
C GLN A 2 0.61 9.82 7.15
N THR A 3 1.71 9.24 7.61
CA THR A 3 2.06 7.86 7.28
C THR A 3 0.91 6.99 7.79
N LEU A 4 0.35 6.14 6.93
CA LEU A 4 -0.65 5.16 7.35
C LEU A 4 -0.10 4.16 8.38
N HIS A 5 1.22 4.14 8.54
CA HIS A 5 1.96 3.39 9.52
C HIS A 5 1.84 4.02 10.91
N VAL A 6 1.42 3.21 11.88
CA VAL A 6 1.54 3.52 13.30
C VAL A 6 2.84 2.90 13.78
N ASP A 7 3.71 3.68 14.40
CA ASP A 7 4.86 3.14 15.13
C ASP A 7 4.34 2.49 16.42
N ALA A 8 3.93 1.22 16.31
CA ALA A 8 3.46 0.42 17.45
C ALA A 8 4.33 -0.83 17.60
N ASP A 9 4.83 -1.05 18.82
CA ASP A 9 5.70 -2.18 19.12
C ASP A 9 4.87 -3.43 19.50
N THR A 10 4.18 -4.01 18.51
CA THR A 10 3.34 -5.21 18.68
C THR A 10 4.03 -6.44 18.08
N TRP A 11 3.73 -7.65 18.59
CA TRP A 11 4.24 -8.92 18.01
C TRP A 11 4.04 -9.02 16.48
N MET A 12 2.90 -8.51 15.98
CA MET A 12 2.62 -8.44 14.54
C MET A 12 3.62 -7.56 13.78
N HIS A 13 4.15 -6.48 14.37
CA HIS A 13 5.15 -5.60 13.73
C HIS A 13 6.53 -6.26 13.61
N ARG A 14 6.82 -7.27 14.45
CA ARG A 14 8.11 -7.99 14.45
C ARG A 14 8.18 -9.14 13.44
N LEU A 15 7.04 -9.51 12.83
CA LEU A 15 6.99 -10.52 11.77
C LEU A 15 7.50 -9.96 10.44
N SER A 16 8.30 -10.76 9.72
CA SER A 16 8.81 -10.39 8.41
C SER A 16 7.66 -10.09 7.43
N PRO A 17 7.81 -9.08 6.55
CA PRO A 17 6.82 -8.77 5.51
C PRO A 17 6.47 -9.98 4.64
N ARG A 18 7.45 -10.85 4.30
CA ARG A 18 7.23 -12.14 3.60
C ARG A 18 6.15 -12.97 4.23
N ALA A 19 6.33 -13.27 5.51
CA ALA A 19 5.44 -14.17 6.22
C ALA A 19 4.01 -13.61 6.22
N LYS A 20 3.87 -12.28 6.37
CA LYS A 20 2.57 -11.61 6.33
C LYS A 20 1.92 -11.66 4.95
N LEU A 21 2.68 -11.36 3.89
CA LEU A 21 2.17 -11.36 2.52
C LEU A 21 1.82 -12.77 2.05
N LEU A 22 2.67 -13.76 2.34
CA LEU A 22 2.38 -15.17 2.06
C LEU A 22 1.19 -15.68 2.88
N ALA A 23 1.10 -15.33 4.17
CA ALA A 23 -0.06 -15.66 4.99
C ALA A 23 -1.34 -15.02 4.44
N LEU A 24 -1.29 -13.77 4.00
CA LEU A 24 -2.43 -13.09 3.39
C LEU A 24 -2.84 -13.75 2.07
N ALA A 25 -1.88 -14.13 1.22
CA ALA A 25 -2.15 -14.83 -0.04
C ALA A 25 -2.75 -16.23 0.20
N ALA A 26 -2.15 -17.01 1.12
CA ALA A 26 -2.66 -18.32 1.49
C ALA A 26 -4.05 -18.23 2.12
N LEU A 27 -4.27 -17.27 3.02
CA LEU A 27 -5.56 -17.03 3.65
C LEU A 27 -6.61 -16.57 2.62
N GLY A 28 -6.23 -15.73 1.65
CA GLY A 28 -7.09 -15.37 0.53
C GLY A 28 -7.54 -16.59 -0.28
N LEU A 29 -6.62 -17.52 -0.58
CA LEU A 29 -6.94 -18.77 -1.25
C LEU A 29 -7.86 -19.66 -0.40
N LEU A 30 -7.55 -19.84 0.88
CA LEU A 30 -8.37 -20.64 1.80
C LEU A 30 -9.80 -20.07 1.96
N LEU A 31 -9.93 -18.74 2.09
CA LEU A 31 -11.23 -18.08 2.16
C LEU A 31 -12.02 -18.18 0.84
N PHE A 32 -11.33 -18.24 -0.30
CA PHE A 32 -11.96 -18.45 -1.60
C PHE A 32 -12.54 -19.87 -1.73
N LEU A 33 -11.82 -20.89 -1.24
CA LEU A 33 -12.31 -22.28 -1.22
C LEU A 33 -13.41 -22.49 -0.17
N ALA A 34 -13.43 -21.69 0.90
CA ALA A 34 -14.45 -21.78 1.94
C ALA A 34 -15.82 -21.33 1.42
N GLN A 35 -16.79 -22.27 1.47
CA GLN A 35 -18.21 -22.02 1.21
C GLN A 35 -19.05 -22.01 2.49
N SER A 36 -18.49 -22.48 3.61
CA SER A 36 -19.19 -22.51 4.90
C SER A 36 -19.25 -21.12 5.54
N ILE A 37 -20.47 -20.66 5.83
CA ILE A 37 -20.73 -19.40 6.56
C ILE A 37 -20.04 -19.39 7.92
N GLN A 38 -19.99 -20.54 8.63
CA GLN A 38 -19.38 -20.64 9.95
C GLN A 38 -17.86 -20.38 9.89
N VAL A 39 -17.19 -20.94 8.88
CA VAL A 39 -15.75 -20.73 8.67
C VAL A 39 -15.47 -19.26 8.35
N LEU A 40 -16.27 -18.64 7.49
CA LEU A 40 -16.12 -17.23 7.13
C LEU A 40 -16.43 -16.29 8.30
N ALA A 41 -17.44 -16.61 9.13
CA ALA A 41 -17.75 -15.86 10.33
C ALA A 41 -16.61 -15.93 11.35
N CYS A 42 -16.04 -17.13 11.56
CA CYS A 42 -14.85 -17.32 12.40
C CYS A 42 -13.66 -16.50 11.88
N ALA A 43 -13.41 -16.53 10.57
CA ALA A 43 -12.35 -15.74 9.95
C ALA A 43 -12.55 -14.23 10.12
N ASN A 44 -13.79 -13.73 10.03
CA ASN A 44 -14.10 -12.33 10.33
C ASN A 44 -13.81 -11.97 11.79
N PHE A 45 -14.20 -12.84 12.73
CA PHE A 45 -13.95 -12.62 14.15
C PHE A 45 -12.43 -12.55 14.44
N VAL A 46 -11.66 -13.49 13.89
CA VAL A 46 -10.19 -13.49 14.01
C VAL A 46 -9.60 -12.24 13.35
N GLY A 47 -10.01 -11.90 12.13
CA GLY A 47 -9.54 -10.71 11.41
C GLY A 47 -9.83 -9.41 12.17
N ALA A 48 -11.03 -9.27 12.75
CA ALA A 48 -11.40 -8.13 13.57
C ALA A 48 -10.57 -8.05 14.85
N ALA A 49 -10.35 -9.18 15.54
CA ALA A 49 -9.52 -9.23 16.74
C ALA A 49 -8.06 -8.84 16.45
N LEU A 50 -7.49 -9.30 15.33
CA LEU A 50 -6.13 -8.93 14.92
C LEU A 50 -6.03 -7.46 14.52
N TYR A 51 -7.03 -6.94 13.80
CA TYR A 51 -7.05 -5.54 13.40
C TYR A 51 -7.17 -4.59 14.59
N LEU A 52 -8.01 -4.91 15.57
CA LEU A 52 -8.13 -4.11 16.80
C LEU A 52 -6.87 -4.19 17.67
N ARG A 53 -6.13 -5.30 17.61
CA ARG A 53 -4.84 -5.48 18.31
C ARG A 53 -3.65 -4.85 17.59
N SER A 54 -3.83 -4.24 16.42
CA SER A 54 -2.71 -3.67 15.65
C SER A 54 -2.18 -2.34 16.19
N GLY A 55 -2.69 -1.85 17.33
CA GLY A 55 -2.21 -0.62 17.98
C GLY A 55 -2.90 0.68 17.54
N LEU A 56 -3.92 0.59 16.67
CA LEU A 56 -4.74 1.73 16.24
C LEU A 56 -5.85 2.01 17.26
N PRO A 57 -6.16 3.29 17.58
CA PRO A 57 -7.36 3.61 18.33
C PRO A 57 -8.60 3.16 17.54
N VAL A 58 -9.50 2.44 18.20
CA VAL A 58 -10.66 1.77 17.58
C VAL A 58 -11.49 2.72 16.69
N ALA A 59 -11.62 3.98 17.09
CA ALA A 59 -12.33 4.99 16.32
C ALA A 59 -11.68 5.28 14.95
N GLU A 60 -10.35 5.35 14.87
CA GLU A 60 -9.64 5.56 13.60
C GLU A 60 -9.67 4.30 12.74
N ALA A 61 -9.52 3.13 13.36
CA ALA A 61 -9.62 1.84 12.71
C ALA A 61 -10.97 1.69 11.98
N LEU A 62 -12.09 1.98 12.67
CA LEU A 62 -13.42 1.96 12.07
C LEU A 62 -13.60 3.04 10.99
N LYS A 63 -13.06 4.24 11.19
CA LYS A 63 -13.17 5.33 10.19
C LYS A 63 -12.48 4.96 8.87
N ARG A 64 -11.33 4.26 8.94
CA ARG A 64 -10.60 3.78 7.76
C ARG A 64 -11.32 2.63 7.06
N LEU A 65 -11.95 1.74 7.82
CA LEU A 65 -12.64 0.57 7.27
C LEU A 65 -14.05 0.88 6.73
N ARG A 66 -14.70 1.93 7.25
CA ARG A 66 -16.05 2.36 6.86
C ARG A 66 -16.29 2.43 5.34
N PRO A 67 -15.46 3.11 4.51
CA PRO A 67 -15.73 3.17 3.07
C PRO A 67 -15.71 1.79 2.40
N ILE A 68 -14.84 0.88 2.86
CA ILE A 68 -14.73 -0.49 2.34
C ILE A 68 -15.96 -1.32 2.78
N LEU A 69 -16.39 -1.19 4.03
CA LEU A 69 -17.58 -1.90 4.50
C LEU A 69 -18.85 -1.43 3.79
N VAL A 70 -18.96 -0.12 3.52
CA VAL A 70 -20.08 0.43 2.77
C VAL A 70 -20.09 -0.11 1.33
N SER A 71 -18.94 -0.16 0.65
CA SER A 71 -18.89 -0.73 -0.70
C SER A 71 -19.24 -2.23 -0.73
N ILE A 72 -18.75 -3.00 0.24
CA ILE A 72 -19.10 -4.42 0.39
C ILE A 72 -20.60 -4.59 0.69
N ALA A 73 -21.18 -3.74 1.54
CA ALA A 73 -22.60 -3.79 1.87
C ALA A 73 -23.47 -3.50 0.64
N VAL A 74 -23.13 -2.48 -0.15
CA VAL A 74 -23.83 -2.17 -1.41
C VAL A 74 -23.74 -3.35 -2.38
N LEU A 75 -22.56 -3.93 -2.53
CA LEU A 75 -22.37 -5.11 -3.38
C LEU A 75 -23.18 -6.32 -2.89
N ALA A 76 -23.21 -6.56 -1.58
CA ALA A 76 -23.96 -7.66 -0.98
C ALA A 76 -25.47 -7.50 -1.16
N ILE A 77 -26.00 -6.28 -1.01
CA ILE A 77 -27.41 -5.98 -1.28
C ILE A 77 -27.73 -6.24 -2.75
N PHE A 78 -26.91 -5.73 -3.67
CA PHE A 78 -27.10 -5.98 -5.10
C PHE A 78 -27.06 -7.48 -5.42
N ALA A 79 -26.08 -8.21 -4.88
CA ALA A 79 -25.96 -9.65 -5.06
C ALA A 79 -27.16 -10.43 -4.48
N ALA A 80 -27.74 -9.98 -3.37
CA ALA A 80 -28.92 -10.58 -2.76
C ALA A 80 -30.20 -10.34 -3.57
N ILE A 81 -30.28 -9.23 -4.31
CA ILE A 81 -31.41 -8.94 -5.21
C ILE A 81 -31.33 -9.78 -6.49
N VAL A 82 -30.13 -9.92 -7.05
CA VAL A 82 -29.91 -10.58 -8.35
C VAL A 82 -29.79 -12.10 -8.22
N GLY A 83 -29.27 -12.60 -7.10
CA GLY A 83 -28.89 -13.99 -6.93
C GLY A 83 -29.36 -14.61 -5.60
N PRO A 84 -28.93 -15.85 -5.31
CA PRO A 84 -29.31 -16.53 -4.08
C PRO A 84 -28.71 -15.83 -2.86
N LEU A 85 -29.54 -15.60 -1.84
CA LEU A 85 -29.15 -14.92 -0.59
C LEU A 85 -27.92 -15.55 0.07
N HIS A 86 -27.82 -16.88 0.01
CA HIS A 86 -26.67 -17.62 0.53
C HIS A 86 -25.34 -17.17 -0.11
N ALA A 87 -25.29 -17.03 -1.44
CA ALA A 87 -24.08 -16.61 -2.15
C ALA A 87 -23.72 -15.15 -1.85
N ALA A 88 -24.72 -14.29 -1.67
CA ALA A 88 -24.51 -12.89 -1.28
C ALA A 88 -23.87 -12.79 0.12
N ILE A 89 -24.37 -13.56 1.09
CA ILE A 89 -23.82 -13.59 2.46
C ILE A 89 -22.39 -14.15 2.45
N VAL A 90 -22.15 -15.26 1.75
CA VAL A 90 -20.82 -15.88 1.64
C VAL A 90 -19.82 -14.89 1.03
N THR A 91 -20.21 -14.19 -0.03
CA THR A 91 -19.35 -13.18 -0.70
C THR A 91 -19.07 -11.99 0.22
N ALA A 92 -20.10 -11.48 0.90
CA ALA A 92 -19.95 -10.36 1.84
C ALA A 92 -18.99 -10.71 2.98
N LEU A 93 -19.16 -11.88 3.61
CA LEU A 93 -18.29 -12.34 4.69
C LEU A 93 -16.86 -12.58 4.20
N ARG A 94 -16.69 -13.18 3.01
CA ARG A 94 -15.37 -13.41 2.41
C ARG A 94 -14.62 -12.10 2.16
N LEU A 95 -15.28 -11.14 1.51
CA LEU A 95 -14.67 -9.84 1.22
C LEU A 95 -14.35 -9.07 2.51
N THR A 96 -15.23 -9.14 3.51
CA THR A 96 -15.01 -8.48 4.80
C THR A 96 -13.83 -9.08 5.54
N ALA A 97 -13.73 -10.42 5.60
CA ALA A 97 -12.59 -11.09 6.21
C ALA A 97 -11.28 -10.70 5.50
N LEU A 98 -11.25 -10.81 4.17
CA LEU A 98 -10.06 -10.46 3.39
C LEU A 98 -9.66 -8.99 3.59
N ALA A 99 -10.63 -8.08 3.63
CA ALA A 99 -10.39 -6.66 3.90
C ALA A 99 -9.79 -6.44 5.29
N LEU A 100 -10.27 -7.14 6.33
CA LEU A 100 -9.74 -7.04 7.69
C LEU A 100 -8.29 -7.55 7.78
N PHE A 101 -8.00 -8.71 7.18
CA PHE A 101 -6.63 -9.24 7.15
C PHE A 101 -5.69 -8.33 6.35
N ALA A 102 -6.12 -7.86 5.18
CA ALA A 102 -5.35 -6.92 4.37
C ALA A 102 -5.10 -5.60 5.11
N ALA A 103 -6.12 -5.04 5.77
CA ALA A 103 -5.98 -3.83 6.57
C ALA A 103 -5.00 -4.01 7.74
N THR A 104 -4.98 -5.19 8.36
CA THR A 104 -4.03 -5.53 9.42
C THR A 104 -2.59 -5.61 8.88
N VAL A 105 -2.39 -6.25 7.73
CA VAL A 105 -1.06 -6.31 7.09
C VAL A 105 -0.58 -4.90 6.71
N THR A 106 -1.45 -4.09 6.10
CA THR A 106 -1.14 -2.71 5.73
C THR A 106 -0.83 -1.83 6.94
N ALA A 107 -1.55 -1.99 8.05
CA ALA A 107 -1.31 -1.21 9.26
C ALA A 107 -0.01 -1.61 9.98
N THR A 108 0.44 -2.85 9.82
CA THR A 108 1.57 -3.42 10.57
C THR A 108 2.85 -3.58 9.75
N THR A 109 2.86 -3.17 8.49
CA THR A 109 4.01 -3.31 7.58
C THR A 109 4.56 -1.93 7.24
N SER A 110 5.86 -1.75 7.50
CA SER A 110 6.52 -0.48 7.19
C SER A 110 6.80 -0.32 5.71
N MET A 111 6.79 0.93 5.24
CA MET A 111 7.12 1.23 3.84
C MET A 111 8.53 0.75 3.52
N ALA A 112 9.50 0.94 4.43
CA ALA A 112 10.88 0.48 4.25
C ALA A 112 10.95 -1.05 4.13
N ALA A 113 10.32 -1.78 5.05
CA ALA A 113 10.33 -3.24 5.04
C ALA A 113 9.61 -3.82 3.80
N PHE A 114 8.61 -3.11 3.27
CA PHE A 114 7.96 -3.48 2.01
C PHE A 114 8.88 -3.31 0.80
N ILE A 115 9.76 -2.30 0.79
CA ILE A 115 10.79 -2.13 -0.26
C ILE A 115 11.78 -3.27 -0.23
N ASP A 116 12.35 -3.54 0.95
CA ASP A 116 13.32 -4.63 1.14
C ASP A 116 12.73 -5.94 0.62
N GLU A 117 11.42 -6.13 0.82
CA GLU A 117 10.71 -7.29 0.33
C GLU A 117 10.55 -7.34 -1.19
N ILE A 118 10.17 -6.23 -1.81
CA ILE A 118 10.11 -6.15 -3.27
C ILE A 118 11.50 -6.42 -3.88
N THR A 119 12.56 -5.87 -3.28
CA THR A 119 13.93 -6.13 -3.71
C THR A 119 14.31 -7.59 -3.55
N ALA A 120 13.93 -8.23 -2.43
CA ALA A 120 14.18 -9.65 -2.22
C ALA A 120 13.43 -10.55 -3.22
N LEU A 121 12.20 -10.17 -3.59
CA LEU A 121 11.40 -10.85 -4.62
C LEU A 121 11.96 -10.66 -6.03
N ALA A 122 12.78 -9.63 -6.27
CA ALA A 122 13.44 -9.39 -7.55
C ALA A 122 14.75 -10.19 -7.72
N MET A 123 15.38 -10.66 -6.65
CA MET A 123 16.59 -11.51 -6.70
C MET A 123 16.48 -12.77 -7.58
N PRO A 124 15.38 -13.55 -7.59
CA PRO A 124 15.27 -14.70 -8.49
C PRO A 124 15.29 -14.33 -9.99
N LEU A 125 14.87 -13.11 -10.34
CA LEU A 125 14.94 -12.61 -11.73
C LEU A 125 16.38 -12.22 -12.11
N GLU A 126 17.22 -11.90 -11.13
CA GLU A 126 18.66 -11.68 -11.33
C GLU A 126 19.37 -12.99 -11.64
N THR A 127 19.03 -14.09 -10.95
CA THR A 127 19.56 -15.42 -11.30
C THR A 127 19.15 -15.90 -12.69
N LEU A 128 18.07 -15.35 -13.28
CA LEU A 128 17.63 -15.62 -14.65
C LEU A 128 18.33 -14.70 -15.69
N GLY A 129 19.18 -13.78 -15.25
CA GLY A 129 19.95 -12.87 -16.12
C GLY A 129 19.11 -11.79 -16.81
N LEU A 130 17.84 -11.62 -16.42
CA LEU A 130 16.93 -10.68 -17.07
C LEU A 130 17.11 -9.24 -16.56
N LEU A 131 17.51 -9.06 -15.30
CA LEU A 131 17.58 -7.77 -14.59
C LEU A 131 18.66 -7.80 -13.49
N LYS A 132 19.17 -6.64 -13.07
CA LYS A 132 19.97 -6.50 -11.84
C LYS A 132 19.05 -6.12 -10.67
N ALA A 133 18.93 -6.94 -9.62
CA ALA A 133 18.03 -6.61 -8.50
C ALA A 133 18.49 -5.35 -7.75
N ALA A 134 19.80 -5.09 -7.73
CA ALA A 134 20.38 -3.88 -7.15
C ALA A 134 19.85 -2.58 -7.81
N ASP A 135 19.70 -2.56 -9.13
CA ASP A 135 19.17 -1.41 -9.87
C ASP A 135 17.69 -1.17 -9.55
N ILE A 136 16.91 -2.24 -9.37
CA ILE A 136 15.50 -2.17 -8.99
C ILE A 136 15.37 -1.62 -7.57
N GLY A 137 16.17 -2.13 -6.63
CA GLY A 137 16.20 -1.63 -5.26
C GLY A 137 16.57 -0.14 -5.20
N LEU A 138 17.59 0.26 -5.97
CA LEU A 138 17.98 1.66 -6.10
C LEU A 138 16.85 2.52 -6.66
N ALA A 139 16.21 2.10 -7.76
CA ALA A 139 15.13 2.85 -8.39
C ALA A 139 13.93 3.03 -7.44
N ILE A 140 13.48 1.97 -6.77
CA ILE A 140 12.37 2.02 -5.81
C ILE A 140 12.72 2.91 -4.62
N GLY A 141 13.94 2.77 -4.09
CA GLY A 141 14.43 3.62 -3.00
C GLY A 141 14.47 5.10 -3.36
N LEU A 142 14.93 5.44 -4.57
CA LEU A 142 14.90 6.82 -5.07
C LEU A 142 13.46 7.33 -5.20
N VAL A 143 12.54 6.55 -5.80
CA VAL A 143 11.13 6.94 -5.92
C VAL A 143 10.53 7.29 -4.56
N ILE A 144 10.71 6.44 -3.56
CA ILE A 144 10.08 6.63 -2.24
C ILE A 144 10.68 7.83 -1.50
N ARG A 145 11.97 8.11 -1.70
CA ARG A 145 12.63 9.30 -1.17
C ARG A 145 12.16 10.58 -1.86
N PHE A 146 11.99 10.55 -3.19
CA PHE A 146 11.65 11.75 -3.98
C PHE A 146 10.16 12.06 -4.03
N VAL A 147 9.27 11.08 -3.85
CA VAL A 147 7.82 11.33 -3.82
C VAL A 147 7.45 12.40 -2.78
N PRO A 148 7.90 12.34 -1.51
CA PRO A 148 7.68 13.41 -0.54
C PRO A 148 8.21 14.77 -1.01
N GLU A 149 9.43 14.80 -1.55
CA GLU A 149 10.08 16.02 -2.01
C GLU A 149 9.33 16.68 -3.18
N ILE A 150 8.89 15.87 -4.16
CA ILE A 150 8.09 16.32 -5.30
C ILE A 150 6.74 16.88 -4.82
N LEU A 151 6.11 16.26 -3.82
CA LEU A 151 4.86 16.74 -3.23
C LEU A 151 5.04 18.09 -2.54
N ASP A 152 6.13 18.28 -1.82
CA ASP A 152 6.42 19.56 -1.15
C ASP A 152 6.77 20.66 -2.17
N ARG A 153 7.52 20.34 -3.22
CA ARG A 153 7.75 21.26 -4.35
C ARG A 153 6.45 21.64 -5.05
N TYR A 154 5.56 20.67 -5.30
CA TYR A 154 4.24 20.94 -5.87
C TYR A 154 3.43 21.91 -4.99
N ARG A 155 3.43 21.72 -3.66
CA ARG A 155 2.77 22.63 -2.72
C ARG A 155 3.37 24.04 -2.78
N ALA A 156 4.69 24.15 -2.76
CA ALA A 156 5.38 25.44 -2.86
C ALA A 156 5.06 26.18 -4.17
N ILE A 157 5.05 25.47 -5.31
CA ILE A 157 4.68 26.04 -6.61
C ILE A 157 3.22 26.52 -6.58
N ARG A 158 2.31 25.71 -6.02
CA ARG A 158 0.89 26.06 -5.89
C ARG A 158 0.69 27.31 -5.04
N GLU A 159 1.35 27.40 -3.88
CA GLU A 159 1.31 28.56 -2.99
C GLU A 159 1.87 29.82 -3.66
N ALA A 160 2.98 29.69 -4.39
CA ALA A 160 3.56 30.79 -5.16
C ALA A 160 2.62 31.31 -6.27
N HIS A 161 1.91 30.41 -6.97
CA HIS A 161 0.90 30.82 -7.95
C HIS A 161 -0.27 31.55 -7.29
N GLN A 162 -0.74 31.07 -6.15
CA GLN A 162 -1.82 31.72 -5.39
C GLN A 162 -1.41 33.12 -4.92
N ALA A 163 -0.19 33.28 -4.38
CA ALA A 163 0.34 34.58 -3.98
C ALA A 163 0.48 35.58 -5.15
N ARG A 164 0.72 35.07 -6.36
CA ARG A 164 0.83 35.87 -7.59
C ARG A 164 -0.51 36.09 -8.31
N GLY A 165 -1.62 35.61 -7.76
CA GLY A 165 -2.94 35.68 -8.41
C GLY A 165 -3.06 34.84 -9.68
N ILE A 166 -2.11 33.94 -9.94
CA ILE A 166 -2.12 33.06 -11.11
C ILE A 166 -3.10 31.91 -10.83
N LYS A 167 -4.02 31.66 -11.77
CA LYS A 167 -4.94 30.52 -11.67
C LYS A 167 -4.15 29.22 -11.60
N VAL A 168 -4.32 28.47 -10.52
CA VAL A 168 -3.74 27.13 -10.36
C VAL A 168 -4.44 26.20 -11.35
N ARG A 169 -3.76 25.90 -12.45
CA ARG A 169 -4.18 24.90 -13.44
C ARG A 169 -3.13 23.80 -13.47
N LEU A 170 -3.56 22.59 -13.83
CA LEU A 170 -2.66 21.44 -13.90
C LEU A 170 -1.48 21.73 -14.84
N ALA A 171 -1.74 22.32 -16.01
CA ALA A 171 -0.69 22.70 -16.97
C ALA A 171 0.31 23.73 -16.41
N THR A 172 -0.15 24.72 -15.63
CA THR A 172 0.73 25.78 -15.09
C THR A 172 1.59 25.32 -13.92
N THR A 173 1.16 24.30 -13.18
CA THR A 173 1.92 23.69 -12.08
C THR A 173 2.80 22.52 -12.54
N LEU A 174 2.35 21.72 -13.52
CA LEU A 174 3.11 20.55 -13.98
C LEU A 174 4.36 20.93 -14.77
N ALA A 175 4.28 21.91 -15.67
CA ALA A 175 5.45 22.30 -16.47
C ALA A 175 6.68 22.65 -15.60
N PRO A 176 6.59 23.56 -14.61
CA PRO A 176 7.73 23.85 -13.74
C PRO A 176 8.12 22.66 -12.85
N LEU A 177 7.14 21.87 -12.39
CA LEU A 177 7.43 20.67 -11.58
C LEU A 177 8.24 19.63 -12.36
N ILE A 178 7.86 19.36 -13.62
CA ILE A 178 8.56 18.42 -14.50
C ILE A 178 9.97 18.91 -14.78
N ILE A 179 10.15 20.19 -15.13
CA ILE A 179 11.48 20.76 -15.40
C ILE A 179 12.39 20.63 -14.17
N LEU A 180 11.88 20.96 -12.99
CA LEU A 180 12.63 20.82 -11.73
C LEU A 180 12.99 19.36 -11.45
N THR A 181 12.04 18.44 -11.63
CA THR A 181 12.24 17.01 -11.38
C THR A 181 13.25 16.40 -12.35
N LEU A 182 13.22 16.78 -13.63
CA LEU A 182 14.21 16.34 -14.62
C LEU A 182 15.61 16.85 -14.27
N ARG A 183 15.72 18.11 -13.85
CA ARG A 183 17.00 18.66 -13.40
C ARG A 183 17.55 17.93 -12.18
N ASP A 184 16.70 17.56 -11.23
CA ASP A 184 17.14 16.74 -10.10
C ASP A 184 17.60 15.37 -10.57
N ALA A 185 16.85 14.73 -11.47
CA ALA A 185 17.22 13.42 -12.02
C ALA A 185 18.61 13.45 -12.67
N ASP A 186 18.93 14.49 -13.44
CA ASP A 186 20.25 14.69 -14.03
C ASP A 186 21.34 14.85 -12.96
N ASN A 187 21.08 15.67 -11.92
CA ASN A 187 22.01 15.86 -10.80
C ASN A 187 22.25 14.56 -10.01
N ILE A 188 21.20 13.78 -9.78
CA ILE A 188 21.26 12.51 -9.06
C ILE A 188 22.00 11.48 -9.90
N ALA A 189 21.74 11.41 -11.20
CA ALA A 189 22.46 10.51 -12.11
C ALA A 189 23.97 10.82 -12.10
N ALA A 190 24.34 12.11 -12.21
CA ALA A 190 25.73 12.52 -12.11
C ALA A 190 26.37 12.14 -10.76
N ALA A 191 25.63 12.27 -9.66
CA ALA A 191 26.09 11.87 -8.33
C ALA A 191 26.25 10.35 -8.17
N ILE A 192 25.34 9.55 -8.77
CA ILE A 192 25.40 8.09 -8.78
C ILE A 192 26.62 7.62 -9.57
N ASP A 193 26.87 8.21 -10.74
CA ASP A 193 28.04 7.93 -11.58
C ASP A 193 29.35 8.31 -10.86
N ALA A 194 29.40 9.48 -10.19
CA ALA A 194 30.56 9.92 -9.41
C ALA A 194 30.87 9.02 -8.21
N ARG A 195 29.84 8.39 -7.62
CA ARG A 195 29.98 7.43 -6.53
C ARG A 195 30.31 6.00 -7.00
N GLY A 196 30.31 5.74 -8.29
CA GLY A 196 30.65 4.43 -8.87
C GLY A 196 29.60 3.33 -8.68
N ILE A 197 28.36 3.69 -8.32
CA ILE A 197 27.29 2.74 -7.98
C ILE A 197 26.87 1.90 -9.22
N ARG A 198 27.04 2.43 -10.43
CA ARG A 198 26.64 1.80 -11.69
C ARG A 198 27.56 0.64 -12.15
N ARG A 199 28.67 0.40 -11.45
CA ARG A 199 29.76 -0.51 -11.88
C ARG A 199 29.88 -1.81 -11.07
N GLN A 200 28.96 -2.08 -10.16
CA GLN A 200 28.84 -3.39 -9.49
C GLN A 200 27.66 -4.17 -10.07
#